data_AF-I2GIC8-F1
#
_entry.id   AF-I2GIC8-F1
#
_cell.length_a   1.000
_cell.length_b   1.000
_cell.length_c   1.000
_cell.angle_alpha   90.00
_cell.angle_beta   90.00
_cell.angle_gamma   90.00
#
_symmetry.space_group_name_H-M   'P 1'
#
loop_
_entity.id
_entity.type
_entity.pdbx_description
1 polymer ?
#
loop_
_entity_poly.entity_id
_entity_poly.type
_entity_poly.pdbx_seq_one_letter_code
_entity_poly.pdbx_strand_id
1 'polypeptide(L)'
;MPTPTVPRRFTFWLLLIICCLSVSLLTCRPTEAVLRSDELEYFPLLEGHFVIYDVSEQQFSLTSAPVERTYQVKEQVGQRYFDATGQPAFRLLRYRRSTAQQPWQPDSVWSVRLVNNEAIRTENGLDFIKLVFPLGDRLRWDGNRYNASGRDEYEIRNSHQPYRVQPVSFGETVTMVAQNDSTLVSQDKRLEVYARQVGLVYRERIQVQFCSSSPGCIGLNQIDYGIRQFYRIQTYGTE
;
A
#
# COMPACT_ATOMS: atom_id res chain seq x y z
N MET A 1 20.80 -66.29 31.34
CA MET A 1 19.80 -65.56 30.52
C MET A 1 20.50 -65.04 29.28
N PRO A 2 20.20 -65.53 28.06
CA PRO A 2 20.83 -65.02 26.85
C PRO A 2 20.09 -63.79 26.33
N THR A 3 20.85 -62.73 26.03
CA THR A 3 20.36 -61.52 25.34
C THR A 3 20.06 -61.83 23.88
N PRO A 4 18.92 -61.38 23.31
CA PRO A 4 18.61 -61.63 21.91
C PRO A 4 19.54 -60.80 21.00
N THR A 5 20.34 -61.49 20.20
CA THR A 5 21.17 -60.91 19.14
C THR A 5 20.30 -60.59 17.92
N VAL A 6 20.03 -59.31 17.68
CA VAL A 6 19.34 -58.84 16.47
C VAL A 6 20.25 -59.06 15.25
N PRO A 7 19.77 -59.68 14.16
CA PRO A 7 20.60 -59.97 12.99
C PRO A 7 21.04 -58.66 12.31
N ARG A 8 22.36 -58.46 12.23
CA ARG A 8 23.07 -57.29 11.64
C ARG A 8 22.57 -56.86 10.25
N ARG A 9 21.96 -57.78 9.48
CA ARG A 9 21.40 -57.49 8.16
C ARG A 9 20.07 -56.73 8.25
N PHE A 10 19.25 -56.94 9.28
CA PHE A 10 17.96 -56.26 9.42
C PHE A 10 18.12 -54.78 9.80
N THR A 11 19.10 -54.46 10.65
CA THR A 11 19.48 -53.09 11.00
C THR A 11 20.01 -52.29 9.81
N PHE A 12 20.71 -52.94 8.87
CA PHE A 12 21.28 -52.27 7.70
C PHE A 12 20.22 -51.81 6.70
N TRP A 13 19.19 -52.64 6.48
CA TRP A 13 18.06 -52.28 5.59
C TRP A 13 17.13 -51.25 6.23
N LEU A 14 16.95 -51.29 7.55
CA LEU A 14 16.19 -50.26 8.28
C LEU A 14 16.89 -48.88 8.23
N LEU A 15 18.23 -48.85 8.38
CA LEU A 15 19.05 -47.65 8.23
C LEU A 15 19.01 -47.09 6.80
N LEU A 16 18.97 -47.96 5.77
CA LEU A 16 18.89 -47.54 4.37
C LEU A 16 17.52 -46.93 4.03
N ILE A 17 16.43 -47.47 4.57
CA ILE A 17 15.07 -46.92 4.40
C ILE A 17 14.93 -45.58 5.14
N ILE A 18 15.45 -45.45 6.36
CA ILE A 18 15.45 -44.18 7.12
C ILE A 18 16.31 -43.13 6.41
N CYS A 19 17.45 -43.51 5.83
CA CYS A 19 18.27 -42.61 5.03
C CYS A 19 17.55 -42.16 3.75
N CYS A 20 16.87 -43.06 3.03
CA CYS A 20 16.10 -42.72 1.82
C CYS A 20 14.89 -41.80 2.14
N LEU A 21 14.23 -42.00 3.28
CA LEU A 21 13.11 -41.17 3.73
C LEU A 21 13.57 -39.78 4.21
N SER A 22 14.80 -39.68 4.75
CA SER A 22 15.40 -38.39 5.14
C SER A 22 15.83 -37.52 3.94
N VAL A 23 16.16 -38.14 2.81
CA VAL A 23 16.56 -37.43 1.57
C VAL A 23 15.36 -36.85 0.82
N SER A 24 14.14 -37.37 1.06
CA SER A 24 12.92 -36.91 0.37
C SER A 24 12.31 -35.64 0.96
N LEU A 25 12.78 -35.17 2.12
CA LEU A 25 12.26 -33.96 2.80
C LEU A 25 13.01 -32.67 2.43
N LEU A 26 13.99 -32.73 1.53
CA LEU A 26 14.90 -31.60 1.22
C LEU A 26 14.58 -30.86 -0.10
N THR A 27 13.47 -31.14 -0.77
CA THR A 27 13.15 -30.51 -2.07
C THR A 27 11.99 -29.52 -1.99
N CYS A 28 11.95 -28.67 -0.97
CA CYS A 28 11.15 -27.45 -1.04
C CYS A 28 12.08 -26.33 -1.56
N ARG A 29 12.17 -26.17 -2.89
CA ARG A 29 12.78 -24.96 -3.46
C ARG A 29 11.74 -23.84 -3.37
N PRO A 30 12.05 -22.69 -2.76
CA PRO A 30 11.16 -21.55 -2.86
C PRO A 30 11.01 -21.19 -4.34
N THR A 31 9.78 -21.19 -4.84
CA THR A 31 9.47 -20.68 -6.17
C THR A 31 9.80 -19.19 -6.16
N GLU A 32 10.80 -18.77 -6.93
CA GLU A 32 11.04 -17.34 -7.14
C GLU A 32 9.80 -16.73 -7.79
N ALA A 33 9.24 -15.69 -7.18
CA ALA A 33 8.11 -14.98 -7.74
C ALA A 33 8.59 -14.27 -9.02
N VAL A 34 8.08 -14.70 -10.17
CA VAL A 34 8.41 -14.11 -11.48
C VAL A 34 7.55 -12.88 -11.67
N LEU A 35 8.17 -11.71 -11.88
CA LEU A 35 7.45 -10.50 -12.27
C LEU A 35 6.70 -10.76 -13.58
N ARG A 36 5.38 -10.70 -13.53
CA ARG A 36 4.57 -10.69 -14.75
C ARG A 36 4.47 -9.26 -15.27
N SER A 37 4.57 -9.08 -16.59
CA SER A 37 4.53 -7.74 -17.21
C SER A 37 3.23 -6.98 -16.90
N ASP A 38 2.15 -7.70 -16.62
CA ASP A 38 0.86 -7.11 -16.28
C ASP A 38 0.73 -6.62 -14.84
N GLU A 39 1.63 -6.99 -13.93
CA GLU A 39 1.59 -6.47 -12.56
C GLU A 39 1.95 -4.99 -12.49
N LEU A 40 2.70 -4.47 -13.47
CA LEU A 40 2.96 -3.03 -13.56
C LEU A 40 1.70 -2.22 -13.86
N GLU A 41 0.63 -2.84 -14.37
CA GLU A 41 -0.65 -2.18 -14.67
C GLU A 41 -1.39 -1.71 -13.39
N TYR A 42 -0.98 -2.14 -12.20
CA TYR A 42 -1.49 -1.58 -10.94
C TYR A 42 -0.99 -0.16 -10.66
N PHE A 43 0.00 0.32 -11.42
CA PHE A 43 0.54 1.67 -11.33
C PHE A 43 0.75 2.25 -12.74
N PRO A 44 -0.34 2.54 -13.49
CA PRO A 44 -0.26 2.92 -14.90
C PRO A 44 0.43 4.28 -15.06
N LEU A 45 1.53 4.29 -15.82
CA LEU A 45 2.29 5.50 -16.19
C LEU A 45 2.08 5.85 -17.66
N LEU A 46 0.81 5.98 -18.06
CA LEU A 46 0.42 6.40 -19.40
C LEU A 46 0.10 7.90 -19.39
N GLU A 47 0.80 8.69 -20.19
CA GLU A 47 0.50 10.12 -20.34
C GLU A 47 -0.97 10.33 -20.75
N GLY A 48 -1.65 11.29 -20.10
CA GLY A 48 -3.08 11.52 -20.26
C GLY A 48 -3.96 10.69 -19.32
N HIS A 49 -3.45 9.58 -18.74
CA HIS A 49 -4.21 8.80 -17.75
C HIS A 49 -4.56 9.65 -16.54
N PHE A 50 -5.82 9.64 -16.12
CA PHE A 50 -6.27 10.39 -14.96
C PHE A 50 -7.22 9.57 -14.08
N VAL A 51 -7.26 9.94 -12.81
CA VAL A 51 -8.23 9.46 -11.82
C VAL A 51 -8.81 10.65 -11.08
N ILE A 52 -10.14 10.67 -10.92
CA ILE A 52 -10.86 11.65 -10.13
C ILE A 52 -11.38 10.98 -8.86
N TYR A 53 -11.19 11.62 -7.72
CA TYR A 53 -11.59 11.15 -6.41
C TYR A 53 -12.57 12.12 -5.76
N ASP A 54 -13.57 11.56 -5.09
CA ASP A 54 -14.30 12.25 -4.02
C ASP A 54 -13.52 12.11 -2.72
N VAL A 55 -13.23 13.25 -2.09
CA VAL A 55 -12.44 13.33 -0.86
C VAL A 55 -13.30 13.83 0.28
N SER A 56 -13.31 13.08 1.39
CA SER A 56 -13.88 13.51 2.66
C SER A 56 -12.76 13.66 3.68
N GLU A 57 -12.65 14.84 4.28
CA GLU A 57 -11.60 15.22 5.22
C GLU A 57 -12.21 15.80 6.49
N GLN A 58 -11.74 15.34 7.65
CA GLN A 58 -12.03 15.92 8.96
C GLN A 58 -10.70 16.25 9.63
N GLN A 59 -10.53 17.51 10.02
CA GLN A 59 -9.36 17.99 10.74
C GLN A 59 -9.74 18.34 12.18
N PHE A 60 -9.00 17.79 13.13
CA PHE A 60 -9.22 17.97 14.56
C PHE A 60 -8.11 18.84 15.15
N SER A 61 -8.48 19.76 16.03
CA SER A 61 -7.53 20.58 16.79
C SER A 61 -7.95 20.67 18.25
N LEU A 62 -6.98 20.94 19.12
CA LEU A 62 -7.19 21.01 20.57
C LEU A 62 -8.14 22.14 20.99
N THR A 63 -8.18 23.22 20.21
CA THR A 63 -8.80 24.50 20.62
C THR A 63 -10.01 24.89 19.78
N SER A 64 -10.34 24.13 18.74
CA SER A 64 -11.41 24.47 17.81
C SER A 64 -12.28 23.25 17.51
N ALA A 65 -13.53 23.50 17.15
CA ALA A 65 -14.40 22.44 16.65
C ALA A 65 -13.80 21.80 15.40
N PRO A 66 -14.02 20.48 15.17
CA PRO A 66 -13.54 19.81 13.99
C PRO A 66 -13.99 20.50 12.70
N VAL A 67 -13.06 20.62 11.74
CA VAL A 67 -13.35 21.19 10.42
C VAL A 67 -13.59 20.06 9.44
N GLU A 68 -14.78 20.01 8.86
CA GLU A 68 -15.15 19.03 7.85
C GLU A 68 -15.11 19.62 6.44
N ARG A 69 -14.57 18.88 5.49
CA ARG A 69 -14.45 19.28 4.09
C ARG A 69 -14.78 18.12 3.17
N THR A 70 -15.58 18.40 2.15
CA THR A 70 -15.76 17.53 1.00
C THR A 70 -15.33 18.28 -0.26
N TYR A 71 -14.60 17.61 -1.12
CA TYR A 71 -14.06 18.17 -2.36
C TYR A 71 -13.66 17.06 -3.31
N GLN A 72 -13.31 17.43 -4.53
CA GLN A 72 -12.80 16.49 -5.53
C GLN A 72 -11.35 16.77 -5.84
N VAL A 73 -10.60 15.70 -6.10
CA VAL A 73 -9.21 15.75 -6.56
C VAL A 73 -9.13 15.02 -7.89
N LYS A 74 -8.46 15.62 -8.88
CA LYS A 74 -8.04 14.96 -10.11
C LYS A 74 -6.53 14.77 -10.06
N GLU A 75 -6.07 13.57 -10.34
CA GLU A 75 -4.64 13.28 -10.55
C GLU A 75 -4.47 12.81 -11.99
N GLN A 76 -3.55 13.42 -12.73
CA GLN A 76 -3.31 13.14 -14.13
C GLN A 76 -1.81 12.93 -14.39
N VAL A 77 -1.49 11.84 -15.07
CA VAL A 77 -0.14 11.55 -15.56
C VAL A 77 0.13 12.49 -16.73
N GLY A 78 1.05 13.41 -16.52
CA GLY A 78 1.53 14.33 -17.55
C GLY A 78 2.78 13.79 -18.25
N GLN A 79 3.52 14.73 -18.85
CA GLN A 79 4.68 14.43 -19.67
C GLN A 79 5.75 13.62 -18.95
N ARG A 80 6.31 12.65 -19.70
CA ARG A 80 7.53 11.94 -19.33
C ARG A 80 8.73 12.88 -19.33
N TYR A 81 9.61 12.72 -18.35
CA TYR A 81 10.90 13.39 -18.26
C TYR A 81 11.95 12.43 -17.69
N PHE A 82 13.21 12.86 -17.68
CA PHE A 82 14.30 12.14 -17.01
C PHE A 82 14.63 12.84 -15.69
N ASP A 83 14.66 12.08 -14.60
CA ASP A 83 15.05 12.61 -13.30
C ASP A 83 16.57 12.85 -13.20
N ALA A 84 17.02 13.36 -12.05
CA ALA A 84 18.43 13.66 -11.81
C ALA A 84 19.36 12.43 -11.89
N THR A 85 18.81 11.21 -11.84
CA THR A 85 19.54 9.95 -11.96
C THR A 85 19.49 9.37 -13.39
N GLY A 86 18.84 10.08 -14.32
CA GLY A 86 18.66 9.63 -15.70
C GLY A 86 17.57 8.57 -15.87
N GLN A 87 16.74 8.33 -14.85
CA GLN A 87 15.64 7.37 -14.91
C GLN A 87 14.38 8.05 -15.46
N PRO A 88 13.53 7.33 -16.21
CA PRO A 88 12.26 7.88 -16.67
C PRO A 88 11.29 8.11 -15.52
N ALA A 89 10.72 9.31 -15.46
CA ALA A 89 9.69 9.70 -14.52
C ALA A 89 8.58 10.46 -15.27
N PHE A 90 7.42 10.61 -14.63
CA PHE A 90 6.28 11.33 -15.16
C PHE A 90 5.82 12.36 -14.15
N ARG A 91 5.37 13.52 -14.64
CA ARG A 91 4.71 14.50 -13.77
C ARG A 91 3.34 13.95 -13.39
N LEU A 92 2.99 14.01 -12.11
CA LEU A 92 1.63 13.75 -11.64
C LEU A 92 0.99 15.08 -11.28
N LEU A 93 0.16 15.58 -12.19
CA LEU A 93 -0.54 16.86 -12.07
C LEU A 93 -1.76 16.65 -11.19
N ARG A 94 -1.85 17.39 -10.08
CA ARG A 94 -2.98 17.35 -9.15
C ARG A 94 -3.78 18.62 -9.25
N TYR A 95 -5.09 18.44 -9.33
CA TYR A 95 -6.07 19.51 -9.34
C TYR A 95 -7.12 19.28 -8.28
N ARG A 96 -7.75 20.35 -7.81
CA ARG A 96 -8.80 20.33 -6.80
C ARG A 96 -9.96 21.22 -7.21
N ARG A 97 -11.18 20.83 -6.83
CA ARG A 97 -12.38 21.67 -6.90
C ARG A 97 -13.30 21.35 -5.73
N SER A 98 -14.10 22.31 -5.27
CA SER A 98 -15.00 22.06 -4.13
C SER A 98 -16.25 21.27 -4.54
N THR A 99 -16.78 21.51 -5.74
CA THR A 99 -17.94 20.80 -6.29
C THR A 99 -17.75 20.44 -7.77
N ALA A 100 -18.57 19.52 -8.29
CA ALA A 100 -18.48 19.06 -9.67
C ALA A 100 -18.74 20.14 -10.73
N GLN A 101 -19.40 21.24 -10.35
CA GLN A 101 -19.73 22.36 -11.24
C GLN A 101 -18.60 23.40 -11.32
N GLN A 102 -17.64 23.36 -10.41
CA GLN A 102 -16.53 24.31 -10.41
C GLN A 102 -15.40 23.88 -11.35
N PRO A 103 -14.67 24.84 -11.93
CA PRO A 103 -13.48 24.54 -12.71
C PRO A 103 -12.37 23.94 -11.83
N TRP A 104 -11.60 23.00 -12.39
CA TRP A 104 -10.40 22.47 -11.76
C TRP A 104 -9.37 23.57 -11.48
N GLN A 105 -8.86 23.63 -10.25
CA GLN A 105 -7.76 24.51 -9.86
C GLN A 105 -6.49 23.68 -9.65
N PRO A 106 -5.31 24.14 -10.09
CA PRO A 106 -4.05 23.48 -9.77
C PRO A 106 -3.86 23.36 -8.24
N ASP A 107 -3.47 22.18 -7.77
CA ASP A 107 -3.21 21.90 -6.35
C ASP A 107 -1.72 21.66 -6.11
N SER A 108 -1.14 20.68 -6.83
CA SER A 108 0.26 20.30 -6.67
C SER A 108 0.79 19.59 -7.91
N VAL A 109 2.10 19.56 -8.07
CA VAL A 109 2.78 18.75 -9.09
C VAL A 109 3.72 17.80 -8.37
N TRP A 110 3.46 16.51 -8.52
CA TRP A 110 4.26 15.44 -7.96
C TRP A 110 4.99 14.70 -9.08
N SER A 111 5.82 13.72 -8.71
CA SER A 111 6.47 12.82 -9.67
C SER A 111 6.08 11.38 -9.39
N VAL A 112 6.02 10.57 -10.44
CA VAL A 112 5.82 9.12 -10.36
C VAL A 112 6.80 8.41 -11.29
N ARG A 113 7.36 7.29 -10.83
CA ARG A 113 8.32 6.48 -11.61
C ARG A 113 8.22 5.01 -11.26
N LEU A 114 8.56 4.16 -12.22
CA LEU A 114 8.74 2.72 -12.06
C LEU A 114 10.22 2.41 -12.27
N VAL A 115 10.93 2.07 -11.20
CA VAL A 115 12.38 1.80 -11.22
C VAL A 115 12.65 0.59 -10.33
N ASN A 116 13.47 -0.36 -10.78
CA ASN A 116 13.85 -1.56 -10.01
C ASN A 116 12.65 -2.35 -9.44
N ASN A 117 11.56 -2.48 -10.20
CA ASN A 117 10.32 -3.13 -9.76
C ASN A 117 9.62 -2.39 -8.59
N GLU A 118 9.83 -1.09 -8.46
CA GLU A 118 9.22 -0.26 -7.42
C GLU A 118 8.42 0.87 -8.06
N ALA A 119 7.16 1.02 -7.64
CA ALA A 119 6.36 2.19 -7.93
C ALA A 119 6.68 3.27 -6.89
N ILE A 120 7.34 4.33 -7.32
CA ILE A 120 7.77 5.43 -6.45
C ILE A 120 6.96 6.67 -6.79
N ARG A 121 6.47 7.36 -5.75
CA ARG A 121 5.78 8.64 -5.85
C ARG A 121 6.51 9.68 -5.01
N THR A 122 6.92 10.78 -5.64
CA THR A 122 7.54 11.92 -4.97
C THR A 122 6.47 12.92 -4.59
N GLU A 123 6.09 12.97 -3.32
CA GLU A 123 5.08 13.89 -2.78
C GLU A 123 5.80 14.98 -1.97
N ASN A 124 5.63 16.25 -2.35
CA ASN A 124 6.23 17.40 -1.66
C ASN A 124 7.75 17.26 -1.42
N GLY A 125 8.48 16.67 -2.38
CA GLY A 125 9.92 16.49 -2.32
C GLY A 125 10.40 15.24 -1.56
N LEU A 126 9.48 14.37 -1.10
CA LEU A 126 9.81 13.12 -0.44
C LEU A 126 9.40 11.92 -1.29
N ASP A 127 10.31 10.97 -1.46
CA ASP A 127 10.08 9.75 -2.24
C ASP A 127 9.45 8.65 -1.39
N PHE A 128 8.26 8.19 -1.78
CA PHE A 128 7.56 7.08 -1.14
C PHE A 128 7.47 5.89 -2.08
N ILE A 129 7.89 4.72 -1.63
CA ILE A 129 7.70 3.46 -2.36
C ILE A 129 6.27 2.98 -2.10
N LYS A 130 5.40 3.12 -3.09
CA LYS A 130 3.96 2.81 -3.02
C LYS A 130 3.66 1.34 -3.25
N LEU A 131 4.35 0.70 -4.20
CA LEU A 131 4.24 -0.73 -4.49
C LEU A 131 5.62 -1.29 -4.82
N VAL A 132 5.84 -2.56 -4.46
CA VAL A 132 7.01 -3.35 -4.87
C VAL A 132 6.50 -4.59 -5.60
N PHE A 133 7.09 -4.89 -6.75
CA PHE A 133 6.68 -5.99 -7.61
C PHE A 133 7.72 -7.13 -7.56
N PRO A 134 7.30 -8.42 -7.67
CA PRO A 134 5.93 -8.85 -7.91
C PRO A 134 5.00 -8.69 -6.70
N LEU A 135 3.71 -8.44 -6.96
CA LEU A 135 2.70 -8.29 -5.91
C LEU A 135 2.42 -9.64 -5.27
N GLY A 136 2.51 -9.70 -3.94
CA GLY A 136 2.15 -10.91 -3.20
C GLY A 136 1.83 -10.60 -1.75
N ASP A 137 0.82 -11.28 -1.21
CA ASP A 137 0.42 -11.11 0.19
C ASP A 137 1.60 -11.29 1.14
N ARG A 138 1.65 -10.42 2.17
CA ARG A 138 2.71 -10.34 3.19
C ARG A 138 4.08 -9.89 2.66
N LEU A 139 4.19 -9.47 1.39
CA LEU A 139 5.37 -8.74 0.93
C LEU A 139 5.50 -7.46 1.74
N ARG A 140 6.70 -7.21 2.28
CA ARG A 140 7.00 -6.04 3.12
C ARG A 140 8.22 -5.28 2.64
N TRP A 141 8.19 -3.96 2.79
CA TRP A 141 9.30 -3.08 2.48
C TRP A 141 9.25 -1.82 3.34
N ASP A 142 10.39 -1.13 3.45
CA ASP A 142 10.41 0.22 4.01
C ASP A 142 9.88 1.20 2.95
N GLY A 143 8.69 1.76 3.18
CA GLY A 143 8.05 2.74 2.32
C GLY A 143 8.81 4.07 2.23
N ASN A 144 9.64 4.35 3.23
CA ASN A 144 10.45 5.56 3.35
C ASN A 144 11.93 5.35 2.99
N ARG A 145 12.28 4.21 2.39
CA ARG A 145 13.68 3.83 2.09
C ARG A 145 14.48 4.91 1.35
N TYR A 146 13.82 5.73 0.53
CA TYR A 146 14.44 6.79 -0.25
C TYR A 146 14.24 8.20 0.34
N ASN A 147 13.73 8.34 1.56
CA ASN A 147 13.48 9.63 2.20
C ASN A 147 13.91 9.66 3.68
N ALA A 148 13.85 10.85 4.29
CA ALA A 148 14.36 11.08 5.65
C ALA A 148 13.32 10.90 6.78
N SER A 149 12.13 10.38 6.50
CA SER A 149 10.99 10.33 7.44
C SER A 149 11.07 9.19 8.47
N GLY A 150 12.19 8.48 8.52
CA GLY A 150 12.37 7.27 9.34
C GLY A 150 11.70 6.05 8.71
N ARG A 151 12.13 4.84 9.12
CA ARG A 151 11.62 3.57 8.59
C ARG A 151 10.12 3.44 8.84
N ASP A 152 9.37 3.09 7.80
CA ASP A 152 7.94 2.83 7.86
C ASP A 152 7.62 1.57 7.05
N GLU A 153 7.25 0.48 7.72
CA GLU A 153 7.12 -0.83 7.10
C GLU A 153 5.74 -0.99 6.45
N TYR A 154 5.72 -1.04 5.12
CA TYR A 154 4.50 -1.27 4.33
C TYR A 154 4.32 -2.77 4.08
N GLU A 155 3.08 -3.22 3.92
CA GLU A 155 2.72 -4.61 3.65
C GLU A 155 1.65 -4.71 2.55
N ILE A 156 1.83 -5.65 1.62
CA ILE A 156 0.77 -6.05 0.66
C ILE A 156 -0.23 -7.00 1.35
N ARG A 157 -1.52 -6.72 1.13
CA ARG A 157 -2.66 -7.58 1.47
C ARG A 157 -3.66 -7.66 0.32
N ASN A 158 -4.45 -8.71 0.32
CA ASN A 158 -5.53 -8.94 -0.65
C ASN A 158 -5.03 -8.84 -2.10
N SER A 159 -3.82 -9.35 -2.40
CA SER A 159 -3.27 -9.32 -3.75
C SER A 159 -4.17 -10.09 -4.73
N HIS A 160 -4.45 -9.48 -5.88
CA HIS A 160 -5.30 -10.01 -6.95
C HIS A 160 -6.74 -10.33 -6.53
N GLN A 161 -7.22 -9.73 -5.44
CA GLN A 161 -8.59 -9.91 -4.96
C GLN A 161 -9.50 -8.79 -5.47
N PRO A 162 -10.81 -9.04 -5.64
CA PRO A 162 -11.74 -7.99 -5.99
C PRO A 162 -11.93 -7.01 -4.83
N TYR A 163 -12.17 -5.74 -5.16
CA TYR A 163 -12.49 -4.71 -4.17
C TYR A 163 -13.54 -3.75 -4.72
N ARG A 164 -14.42 -3.28 -3.83
CA ARG A 164 -15.53 -2.40 -4.19
C ARG A 164 -15.40 -1.04 -3.51
N VAL A 165 -15.29 0.00 -4.32
CA VAL A 165 -15.46 1.40 -3.89
C VAL A 165 -16.82 1.84 -4.39
N GLN A 166 -17.83 1.75 -3.54
CA GLN A 166 -19.23 1.96 -3.93
C GLN A 166 -19.40 3.24 -4.77
N PRO A 167 -20.09 3.18 -5.93
CA PRO A 167 -20.81 2.03 -6.50
C PRO A 167 -19.94 1.05 -7.32
N VAL A 168 -18.69 1.40 -7.63
CA VAL A 168 -17.80 0.73 -8.60
C VAL A 168 -17.11 -0.49 -8.00
N SER A 169 -16.95 -1.56 -8.78
CA SER A 169 -16.22 -2.77 -8.41
C SER A 169 -15.03 -2.97 -9.33
N PHE A 170 -13.92 -3.42 -8.76
CA PHE A 170 -12.69 -3.75 -9.48
C PHE A 170 -12.41 -5.24 -9.31
N GLY A 171 -12.13 -5.94 -10.41
CA GLY A 171 -11.95 -7.40 -10.41
C GLY A 171 -10.62 -7.83 -9.80
N GLU A 172 -9.56 -7.07 -10.06
CA GLU A 172 -8.21 -7.36 -9.56
C GLU A 172 -7.64 -6.13 -8.87
N THR A 173 -7.41 -6.23 -7.56
CA THR A 173 -6.86 -5.16 -6.74
C THR A 173 -5.71 -5.64 -5.86
N VAL A 174 -5.02 -4.70 -5.24
CA VAL A 174 -4.03 -4.95 -4.19
C VAL A 174 -4.18 -3.87 -3.12
N THR A 175 -4.11 -4.27 -1.85
CA THR A 175 -4.13 -3.34 -0.70
C THR A 175 -2.71 -3.17 -0.19
N MET A 176 -2.19 -1.95 -0.23
CA MET A 176 -0.98 -1.55 0.48
C MET A 176 -1.37 -1.01 1.85
N VAL A 177 -0.87 -1.61 2.92
CA VAL A 177 -1.05 -1.14 4.30
C VAL A 177 0.26 -0.57 4.78
N ALA A 178 0.30 0.73 5.05
CA ALA A 178 1.45 1.38 5.67
C ALA A 178 1.39 1.25 7.20
N GLN A 179 0.24 1.52 7.79
CA GLN A 179 -0.03 1.33 9.22
C GLN A 179 -1.50 0.97 9.43
N ASN A 180 -1.80 0.20 10.46
CA ASN A 180 -3.18 -0.09 10.88
C ASN A 180 -3.24 -0.40 12.37
N ASP A 181 -2.75 0.55 13.16
CA ASP A 181 -2.55 0.41 14.60
C ASP A 181 -3.42 1.41 15.38
N SER A 182 -3.85 0.98 16.56
CA SER A 182 -4.58 1.82 17.51
C SER A 182 -4.10 1.52 18.92
N THR A 183 -3.86 2.56 19.69
CA THR A 183 -3.50 2.51 21.10
C THR A 183 -4.58 3.20 21.94
N LEU A 184 -4.37 3.28 23.26
CA LEU A 184 -5.25 4.05 24.15
C LEU A 184 -5.23 5.56 23.85
N VAL A 185 -4.15 6.07 23.27
CA VAL A 185 -3.90 7.51 23.10
C VAL A 185 -3.80 7.93 21.64
N SER A 186 -3.81 7.01 20.68
CA SER A 186 -3.66 7.34 19.26
C SER A 186 -4.22 6.28 18.33
N GLN A 187 -4.45 6.68 17.07
CA GLN A 187 -4.72 5.78 15.96
C GLN A 187 -3.92 6.23 14.74
N ASP A 188 -3.15 5.32 14.15
CA ASP A 188 -2.50 5.49 12.85
C ASP A 188 -2.96 4.37 11.90
N LYS A 189 -3.81 4.73 10.96
CA LYS A 189 -4.29 3.86 9.90
C LYS A 189 -4.07 4.52 8.56
N ARG A 190 -3.19 3.93 7.75
CA ARG A 190 -2.79 4.39 6.43
C ARG A 190 -2.82 3.21 5.48
N LEU A 191 -3.78 3.19 4.58
CA LEU A 191 -3.87 2.16 3.54
C LEU A 191 -4.31 2.75 2.20
N GLU A 192 -3.88 2.09 1.14
CA GLU A 192 -4.15 2.44 -0.24
C GLU A 192 -4.57 1.16 -0.98
N VAL A 193 -5.60 1.24 -1.82
CA VAL A 193 -6.03 0.13 -2.69
C VAL A 193 -5.79 0.55 -4.13
N TYR A 194 -5.07 -0.30 -4.86
CA TYR A 194 -4.75 -0.12 -6.27
C TYR A 194 -5.50 -1.16 -7.09
N ALA A 195 -6.17 -0.74 -8.16
CA ALA A 195 -6.80 -1.63 -9.13
C ALA A 195 -5.97 -1.68 -10.41
N ARG A 196 -5.88 -2.87 -11.00
CA ARG A 196 -5.21 -3.09 -12.28
C ARG A 196 -5.80 -2.18 -13.36
N GLN A 197 -4.93 -1.58 -14.19
CA GLN A 197 -5.25 -0.61 -15.26
C GLN A 197 -5.84 0.73 -14.82
N VAL A 198 -6.09 0.92 -13.52
CA VAL A 198 -6.67 2.17 -12.98
C VAL A 198 -5.66 2.91 -12.11
N GLY A 199 -4.89 2.19 -11.30
CA GLY A 199 -4.04 2.77 -10.26
C GLY A 199 -4.78 2.86 -8.93
N LEU A 200 -4.49 3.91 -8.14
CA LEU A 200 -5.12 4.13 -6.84
C LEU A 200 -6.64 4.30 -6.99
N VAL A 201 -7.44 3.48 -6.30
CA VAL A 201 -8.91 3.55 -6.31
C VAL A 201 -9.50 3.94 -4.96
N TYR A 202 -8.75 3.69 -3.88
CA TYR A 202 -9.14 4.06 -2.53
C TYR A 202 -7.91 4.41 -1.70
N ARG A 203 -8.03 5.43 -0.85
CA ARG A 203 -7.03 5.74 0.18
C ARG A 203 -7.71 6.13 1.47
N GLU A 204 -7.21 5.62 2.58
CA GLU A 204 -7.62 5.98 3.93
C GLU A 204 -6.40 6.42 4.72
N ARG A 205 -6.49 7.62 5.30
CA ARG A 205 -5.49 8.19 6.21
C ARG A 205 -6.21 8.67 7.47
N ILE A 206 -6.00 7.96 8.56
CA ILE A 206 -6.44 8.34 9.90
C ILE A 206 -5.17 8.44 10.73
N GLN A 207 -4.84 9.64 11.18
CA GLN A 207 -3.74 9.88 12.11
C GLN A 207 -4.26 10.84 13.16
N VAL A 208 -4.69 10.29 14.28
CA VAL A 208 -5.35 11.05 15.36
C VAL A 208 -4.75 10.71 16.71
N GLN A 209 -4.79 11.68 17.61
CA GLN A 209 -4.45 11.53 19.01
C GLN A 209 -5.74 11.65 19.82
N PHE A 210 -5.90 10.74 20.77
CA PHE A 210 -7.05 10.70 21.66
C PHE A 210 -6.78 11.47 22.95
N CYS A 211 -7.85 11.92 23.58
CA CYS A 211 -7.81 12.62 24.86
C CYS A 211 -7.15 11.76 25.94
N SER A 212 -6.06 12.29 26.48
CA SER A 212 -5.32 11.68 27.59
C SER A 212 -5.05 12.67 28.74
N SER A 213 -5.69 13.85 28.70
CA SER A 213 -5.44 14.96 29.62
C SER A 213 -6.16 14.83 30.96
N SER A 214 -7.21 14.01 31.04
CA SER A 214 -7.94 13.76 32.28
C SER A 214 -8.47 12.32 32.35
N PRO A 215 -8.63 11.73 33.55
CA PRO A 215 -9.21 10.40 33.71
C PRO A 215 -10.61 10.25 33.08
N GLY A 216 -11.36 11.34 32.94
CA GLY A 216 -12.73 11.33 32.41
C GLY A 216 -12.85 11.11 30.91
N CYS A 217 -11.75 11.22 30.14
CA CYS A 217 -11.78 11.03 28.68
C CYS A 217 -10.91 9.87 28.18
N ILE A 218 -10.02 9.33 29.03
CA ILE A 218 -9.13 8.22 28.67
C ILE A 218 -9.97 6.98 28.31
N GLY A 219 -9.66 6.38 27.16
CA GLY A 219 -10.33 5.16 26.68
C GLY A 219 -11.71 5.38 26.05
N LEU A 220 -12.18 6.63 25.94
CA LEU A 220 -13.44 6.96 25.26
C LEU A 220 -13.27 7.23 23.76
N ASN A 221 -12.04 7.13 23.22
CA ASN A 221 -11.70 7.45 21.83
C ASN A 221 -12.12 8.88 21.40
N GLN A 222 -12.21 9.80 22.36
CA GLN A 222 -12.41 11.21 22.08
C GLN A 222 -11.15 11.75 21.39
N ILE A 223 -11.29 12.37 20.22
CA ILE A 223 -10.16 12.89 19.44
C ILE A 223 -9.80 14.29 19.91
N ASP A 224 -8.53 14.49 20.26
CA ASP A 224 -7.97 15.79 20.60
C ASP A 224 -7.49 16.53 19.34
N TYR A 225 -6.66 15.87 18.52
CA TYR A 225 -6.16 16.46 17.27
C TYR A 225 -5.76 15.39 16.25
N GLY A 226 -5.63 15.82 14.99
CA GLY A 226 -5.20 14.98 13.89
C GLY A 226 -6.10 15.10 12.67
N ILE A 227 -6.08 14.07 11.82
CA ILE A 227 -6.79 14.07 10.55
C ILE A 227 -7.44 12.71 10.27
N ARG A 228 -8.64 12.75 9.69
CA ARG A 228 -9.26 11.63 8.98
C ARG A 228 -9.49 12.07 7.54
N GLN A 229 -9.01 11.28 6.59
CA GLN A 229 -9.08 11.63 5.18
C GLN A 229 -9.31 10.36 4.35
N PHE A 230 -10.29 10.41 3.46
CA PHE A 230 -10.65 9.29 2.61
C PHE A 230 -10.76 9.76 1.15
N TYR A 231 -10.08 9.05 0.25
CA TYR A 231 -10.20 9.24 -1.20
C TYR A 231 -10.98 8.04 -1.73
N ARG A 232 -12.07 8.30 -2.44
CA ARG A 232 -12.87 7.29 -3.12
C ARG A 232 -12.91 7.63 -4.60
N ILE A 233 -12.53 6.70 -5.45
CA ILE A 233 -12.59 6.93 -6.89
C ILE A 233 -14.01 7.26 -7.34
N GLN A 234 -14.12 8.30 -8.17
CA GLN A 234 -15.33 8.70 -8.86
C GLN A 234 -15.31 8.20 -10.31
N THR A 235 -14.22 8.48 -11.03
CA THR A 235 -14.03 8.09 -12.43
C THR A 235 -12.54 8.09 -12.80
N TYR A 236 -12.20 7.49 -13.93
CA TYR A 236 -10.85 7.46 -14.50
C TYR A 236 -10.94 7.40 -16.03
N GLY A 237 -9.84 7.68 -16.71
CA GLY A 237 -9.78 7.60 -18.16
C GLY A 237 -8.45 8.10 -18.71
N THR A 238 -8.43 8.39 -20.00
CA THR A 238 -7.28 8.97 -20.70
C THR A 238 -7.79 10.18 -21.47
N GLU A 239 -7.09 11.31 -21.34
CA GLU A 239 -7.34 12.54 -22.12
C GLU A 239 -6.52 12.57 -23.42
#